data_AF-A0A662IFZ5-F1
#
_entry.id   AF-A0A662IFZ5-F1
#
_cell.length_a   1.000
_cell.length_b   1.000
_cell.length_c   1.000
_cell.angle_alpha   90.00
_cell.angle_beta   90.00
_cell.angle_gamma   90.00
#
_symmetry.space_group_name_H-M   'P 1'
#
loop_
_entity.id
_entity.type
_entity.pdbx_description
1 polymer ?
#
loop_
_entity_poly.entity_id
_entity_poly.type
_entity_poly.pdbx_seq_one_letter_code
_entity_poly.pdbx_strand_id
1 'polypeptide(L)'
;MKTALIVLLLLVVFSSPLTSALSNPIPVPTLIFEREDITIGIQKVSEEELIVEVVGVYYFKNVNFTEVRMYFPLPPEALKGEIKVYLDGRAIAWKLSEKTYDTLLGNFPMIYWKISNIPKEFTVKVKYRYSIFKHKDGYRILYAMATGRFLNNTYGKQCIAEVKFNITGAPNSWIARVAFVPPPSEAFRAKYESEMEIPATLLNYVILRKASRPFKGLDRDLMIIIFPSGERWVRYAPKKGEIELTLNTFNNGTLEAVVRFVFRHSGFKVDVVKGLVEGTNVILELSVWEWTGPALQVITVKTIRKRFHKLKPGRYNFLLRINERNYMSQEFEIKGSSLDLTRLSLILATSLIAIFIALYIVRKRYMKR
;
A
#
# COMPACT_ATOMS: atom_id res chain seq x y z
N MET A 1 64.45 -37.93 43.32
CA MET A 1 63.87 -36.63 42.88
C MET A 1 62.76 -36.76 41.84
N LYS A 2 62.89 -37.59 40.79
CA LYS A 2 61.86 -37.73 39.74
C LYS A 2 60.51 -38.30 40.23
N THR A 3 60.54 -39.26 41.16
CA THR A 3 59.32 -39.87 41.74
C THR A 3 58.55 -38.92 42.65
N ALA A 4 59.23 -38.09 43.45
CA ALA A 4 58.58 -37.08 44.28
C ALA A 4 57.89 -35.98 43.45
N LEU A 5 58.49 -35.59 42.32
CA LEU A 5 57.90 -34.61 41.41
C LEU A 5 56.64 -35.15 40.71
N ILE A 6 56.63 -36.44 40.34
CA ILE A 6 55.47 -37.11 39.72
C ILE A 6 54.32 -37.25 40.71
N VAL A 7 54.61 -37.60 41.97
CA VAL A 7 53.59 -37.70 43.03
C VAL A 7 53.01 -36.32 43.38
N LEU A 8 53.83 -35.27 43.39
CA LEU A 8 53.37 -33.89 43.61
C LEU A 8 52.48 -33.41 42.44
N LEU A 9 52.84 -33.73 41.19
CA LEU A 9 52.01 -33.39 40.02
C LEU A 9 50.66 -34.12 40.03
N LEU A 10 50.65 -35.40 40.42
CA LEU A 10 49.41 -36.19 40.56
C LEU A 10 48.52 -35.63 41.68
N LEU A 11 49.08 -35.18 42.79
CA LEU A 11 48.34 -34.52 43.88
C LEU A 11 47.78 -33.15 43.47
N VAL A 12 48.44 -32.41 42.58
CA VAL A 12 47.92 -31.14 42.02
C VAL A 12 46.81 -31.39 40.99
N VAL A 13 46.88 -32.49 40.22
CA VAL A 13 45.83 -32.89 39.27
C VAL A 13 44.61 -33.52 39.99
N PHE A 14 44.80 -34.16 41.15
CA PHE A 14 43.68 -34.68 41.97
C PHE A 14 43.11 -33.66 42.98
N SER A 15 43.83 -32.57 43.25
CA SER A 15 43.34 -31.47 44.10
C SER A 15 42.75 -30.29 43.33
N SER A 16 42.64 -30.40 41.99
CA SER A 16 41.69 -29.55 41.28
C SER A 16 40.31 -29.84 41.87
N PRO A 17 39.64 -28.86 42.49
CA PRO A 17 38.29 -29.08 42.96
C PRO A 17 37.49 -29.63 41.77
N LEU A 18 36.72 -30.69 41.99
CA LEU A 18 35.47 -30.86 41.25
C LEU A 18 34.68 -29.57 41.52
N THR A 19 35.00 -28.50 40.81
CA THR A 19 34.03 -27.49 40.46
C THR A 19 33.06 -28.26 39.58
N SER A 20 32.12 -28.93 40.25
CA SER A 20 30.77 -29.11 39.74
C SER A 20 30.48 -27.82 39.02
N ALA A 21 30.46 -27.90 37.69
CA ALA A 21 30.11 -26.78 36.87
C ALA A 21 28.69 -26.41 37.32
N LEU A 22 28.57 -25.45 38.24
CA LEU A 22 27.36 -24.69 38.49
C LEU A 22 27.20 -23.80 37.26
N SER A 23 27.06 -24.44 36.10
CA SER A 23 26.82 -23.80 34.83
C SER A 23 25.40 -23.27 34.90
N ASN A 24 25.29 -22.01 35.33
CA ASN A 24 24.11 -21.17 35.27
C ASN A 24 22.81 -21.87 35.76
N PRO A 25 22.59 -21.99 37.09
CA PRO A 25 21.44 -22.70 37.62
C PRO A 25 20.14 -22.14 37.04
N ILE A 26 19.33 -23.01 36.44
CA ILE A 26 17.99 -22.66 35.99
C ILE A 26 17.17 -22.30 37.25
N PRO A 27 16.56 -21.12 37.33
CA PRO A 27 15.68 -20.76 38.45
C PRO A 27 14.60 -21.82 38.64
N VAL A 28 14.31 -22.18 39.88
CA VAL A 28 13.25 -23.14 40.22
C VAL A 28 12.27 -22.46 41.18
N PRO A 29 10.94 -22.50 40.92
CA PRO A 29 10.29 -23.13 39.78
C PRO A 29 10.41 -22.32 38.49
N THR A 30 10.37 -22.99 37.33
CA THR A 30 10.32 -22.32 36.01
C THR A 30 9.54 -23.10 34.95
N LEU A 31 8.99 -22.38 33.98
CA LEU A 31 8.46 -22.94 32.73
C LEU A 31 9.40 -22.57 31.60
N ILE A 32 9.91 -23.57 30.91
CA ILE A 32 10.77 -23.38 29.74
C ILE A 32 9.88 -23.45 28.50
N PHE A 33 9.86 -22.37 27.73
CA PHE A 33 9.15 -22.28 26.45
C PHE A 33 10.17 -22.40 25.32
N GLU A 34 10.22 -23.57 24.67
CA GLU A 34 11.31 -23.92 23.74
C GLU A 34 10.99 -23.54 22.30
N ARG A 35 9.74 -23.75 21.89
CA ARG A 35 9.32 -23.65 20.50
C ARG A 35 7.86 -23.25 20.39
N GLU A 36 7.56 -22.49 19.36
CA GLU A 36 6.20 -22.30 18.86
C GLU A 36 6.10 -22.59 17.36
N ASP A 37 5.10 -23.39 16.99
CA ASP A 37 4.74 -23.68 15.60
C ASP A 37 3.41 -23.00 15.29
N ILE A 38 3.42 -22.05 14.37
CA ILE A 38 2.27 -21.22 14.06
C ILE A 38 1.88 -21.43 12.60
N THR A 39 0.61 -21.68 12.36
CA THR A 39 0.03 -21.70 11.02
C THR A 39 -1.02 -20.60 10.92
N ILE A 40 -0.84 -19.69 9.97
CA ILE A 40 -1.77 -18.59 9.68
C ILE A 40 -2.43 -18.87 8.33
N GLY A 41 -3.68 -19.31 8.39
CA GLY A 41 -4.58 -19.44 7.25
C GLY A 41 -5.23 -18.11 6.91
N ILE A 42 -5.22 -17.74 5.63
CA ILE A 42 -5.81 -16.49 5.13
C ILE A 42 -6.66 -16.85 3.91
N GLN A 43 -7.96 -16.64 4.01
CA GLN A 43 -8.92 -16.95 2.95
C GLN A 43 -9.59 -15.68 2.45
N LYS A 44 -9.55 -15.46 1.14
CA LYS A 44 -10.35 -14.40 0.52
C LYS A 44 -11.81 -14.82 0.44
N VAL A 45 -12.69 -14.04 1.05
CA VAL A 45 -14.15 -14.22 0.97
C VAL A 45 -14.73 -13.26 -0.07
N SER A 46 -14.32 -11.99 -0.04
CA SER A 46 -14.77 -10.95 -0.97
C SER A 46 -13.64 -9.96 -1.28
N GLU A 47 -13.93 -8.88 -2.02
CA GLU A 47 -12.97 -7.78 -2.23
C GLU A 47 -12.77 -6.89 -0.99
N GLU A 48 -13.59 -7.06 0.04
CA GLU A 48 -13.60 -6.23 1.24
C GLU A 48 -13.33 -7.03 2.53
N GLU A 49 -13.36 -8.37 2.46
CA GLU A 49 -13.25 -9.24 3.63
C GLU A 49 -12.29 -10.43 3.40
N LEU A 50 -11.43 -10.66 4.40
CA LEU A 50 -10.67 -11.91 4.55
C LEU A 50 -11.07 -12.61 5.84
N ILE A 51 -11.03 -13.93 5.81
CA ILE A 51 -11.09 -14.78 7.01
C ILE A 51 -9.68 -15.22 7.36
N VAL A 52 -9.31 -15.04 8.62
CA VAL A 52 -8.04 -15.45 9.18
C VAL A 52 -8.28 -16.58 10.17
N GLU A 53 -7.53 -17.66 10.04
CA GLU A 53 -7.50 -18.79 10.97
C GLU A 53 -6.07 -18.96 11.47
N VAL A 54 -5.88 -18.97 12.78
CA VAL A 54 -4.56 -19.16 13.39
C VAL A 54 -4.57 -20.41 14.23
N VAL A 55 -3.55 -21.25 14.04
CA VAL A 55 -3.26 -22.42 14.87
C VAL A 55 -1.84 -22.25 15.41
N GLY A 56 -1.72 -21.99 16.71
CA GLY A 56 -0.44 -21.96 17.41
C GLY A 56 -0.28 -23.19 18.29
N VAL A 57 0.88 -23.85 18.22
CA VAL A 57 1.27 -24.97 19.08
C VAL A 57 2.53 -24.58 19.85
N TYR A 58 2.46 -24.63 21.17
CA TYR A 58 3.50 -24.19 22.09
C TYR A 58 4.00 -25.36 22.92
N TYR A 59 5.32 -25.53 22.96
CA TYR A 59 5.97 -26.65 23.66
C TYR A 59 6.62 -26.13 24.94
N PHE A 60 6.21 -26.70 26.07
CA PHE A 60 6.65 -26.29 27.39
C PHE A 60 7.33 -27.43 28.15
N LYS A 61 8.34 -27.09 28.94
CA LYS A 61 8.90 -27.95 30.00
C LYS A 61 8.68 -27.33 31.36
N ASN A 62 8.11 -28.11 32.26
CA ASN A 62 7.84 -27.72 33.63
C ASN A 62 8.98 -28.13 34.57
N VAL A 63 9.53 -27.14 35.27
CA VAL A 63 10.48 -27.33 36.36
C VAL A 63 9.78 -26.90 37.65
N ASN A 64 9.12 -27.86 38.30
CA ASN A 64 8.60 -27.75 39.66
C ASN A 64 7.41 -26.79 39.89
N PHE A 65 6.66 -26.38 38.85
CA PHE A 65 5.34 -25.80 39.06
C PHE A 65 4.28 -26.88 39.27
N THR A 66 3.37 -26.63 40.21
CA THR A 66 2.19 -27.46 40.46
C THR A 66 0.93 -26.91 39.81
N GLU A 67 0.83 -25.57 39.71
CA GLU A 67 -0.23 -24.85 39.02
C GLU A 67 0.33 -23.63 38.27
N VAL A 68 -0.20 -23.36 37.08
CA VAL A 68 0.13 -22.16 36.29
C VAL A 68 -1.13 -21.58 35.67
N ARG A 69 -1.12 -20.25 35.55
CA ARG A 69 -2.11 -19.51 34.79
C ARG A 69 -1.44 -18.93 33.56
N MET A 70 -1.95 -19.27 32.39
CA MET A 70 -1.41 -18.82 31.11
C MET A 70 -2.33 -17.77 30.52
N TYR A 71 -1.75 -16.69 30.00
CA TYR A 71 -2.45 -15.61 29.34
C TYR A 71 -2.08 -15.60 27.86
N PHE A 72 -3.07 -15.38 26.99
CA PHE A 72 -2.88 -15.42 25.55
C PHE A 72 -3.58 -14.25 24.87
N PRO A 73 -2.83 -13.36 24.18
CA PRO A 73 -3.41 -12.24 23.45
C PRO A 73 -4.11 -12.70 22.18
N LEU A 74 -5.22 -12.05 21.84
CA LEU A 74 -5.99 -12.31 20.63
C LEU A 74 -6.37 -10.98 19.95
N PRO A 75 -6.46 -10.94 18.61
CA PRO A 75 -7.13 -9.85 17.93
C PRO A 75 -8.55 -9.66 18.47
N PRO A 76 -9.04 -8.42 18.71
CA PRO A 76 -10.39 -8.18 19.23
C PRO A 76 -11.50 -8.87 18.41
N GLU A 77 -11.32 -8.98 17.11
CA GLU A 77 -12.23 -9.63 16.17
C GLU A 77 -12.41 -11.13 16.47
N ALA A 78 -11.38 -11.79 17.02
CA ALA A 78 -11.42 -13.21 17.38
C ALA A 78 -12.37 -13.52 18.54
N LEU A 79 -12.68 -12.55 19.40
CA LEU A 79 -13.66 -12.73 20.47
C LEU A 79 -15.09 -12.97 19.95
N LYS A 80 -15.38 -12.54 18.72
CA LYS A 80 -16.66 -12.79 18.04
C LYS A 80 -16.67 -14.13 17.29
N GLY A 81 -15.50 -14.76 17.15
CA GLY A 81 -15.31 -16.01 16.43
C GLY A 81 -15.24 -17.22 17.35
N GLU A 82 -14.69 -18.31 16.81
CA GLU A 82 -14.46 -19.53 17.56
C GLU A 82 -13.03 -19.54 18.11
N ILE A 83 -12.89 -19.78 19.43
CA ILE A 83 -11.59 -19.92 20.10
C ILE A 83 -11.56 -21.26 20.84
N LYS A 84 -10.57 -22.10 20.53
CA LYS A 84 -10.36 -23.40 21.17
C LYS A 84 -8.95 -23.49 21.73
N VAL A 85 -8.84 -23.96 22.96
CA VAL A 85 -7.57 -24.20 23.64
C VAL A 85 -7.48 -25.67 24.00
N TYR A 86 -6.33 -26.28 23.77
CA TYR A 86 -6.07 -27.68 24.08
C TYR A 86 -4.79 -27.82 24.90
N LEU A 87 -4.81 -28.73 25.87
CA LEU A 87 -3.66 -29.20 26.62
C LEU A 87 -3.43 -30.67 26.22
N ASP A 88 -2.29 -30.97 25.60
CA ASP A 88 -1.94 -32.32 25.12
C ASP A 88 -3.07 -32.97 24.31
N GLY A 89 -3.68 -32.16 23.42
CA GLY A 89 -4.78 -32.57 22.55
C GLY A 89 -6.16 -32.58 23.20
N ARG A 90 -6.28 -32.39 24.51
CA ARG A 90 -7.57 -32.32 25.23
C ARG A 90 -8.06 -30.88 25.33
N ALA A 91 -9.30 -30.62 24.92
CA ALA A 91 -9.86 -29.27 25.02
C ALA A 91 -9.98 -28.83 26.48
N ILE A 92 -9.61 -27.58 26.76
CA ILE A 92 -9.71 -26.96 28.08
C ILE A 92 -10.49 -25.65 28.00
N ALA A 93 -11.15 -25.31 29.10
CA ALA A 93 -11.89 -24.05 29.21
C ALA A 93 -10.93 -22.87 29.39
N TRP A 94 -11.30 -21.73 28.81
CA TRP A 94 -10.61 -20.45 28.96
C TRP A 94 -11.60 -19.38 29.42
N LYS A 95 -11.07 -18.27 29.95
CA LYS A 95 -11.84 -17.11 30.39
C LYS A 95 -11.21 -15.84 29.83
N LEU A 96 -12.01 -14.80 29.61
CA LEU A 96 -11.50 -13.47 29.26
C LEU A 96 -10.80 -12.85 30.47
N SER A 97 -9.66 -12.20 30.26
CA SER A 97 -8.93 -11.44 31.27
C SER A 97 -9.24 -9.96 31.17
N GLU A 98 -9.10 -9.25 32.29
CA GLU A 98 -9.03 -7.78 32.33
C GLU A 98 -7.70 -7.23 31.78
N LYS A 99 -6.68 -8.09 31.60
CA LYS A 99 -5.40 -7.69 31.03
C LYS A 99 -5.49 -7.54 29.52
N THR A 100 -4.74 -6.56 29.00
CA THR A 100 -4.56 -6.32 27.56
C THR A 100 -3.10 -6.46 27.17
N TYR A 101 -2.87 -6.66 25.88
CA TYR A 101 -1.56 -6.71 25.26
C TYR A 101 -1.46 -5.60 24.21
N ASP A 102 -0.51 -4.69 24.39
CA ASP A 102 -0.37 -3.52 23.51
C ASP A 102 0.33 -3.90 22.20
N THR A 103 -0.29 -3.56 21.07
CA THR A 103 0.24 -3.84 19.72
C THR A 103 0.24 -2.59 18.85
N LEU A 104 0.91 -2.64 17.69
CA LEU A 104 0.82 -1.58 16.68
C LEU A 104 -0.58 -1.42 16.06
N LEU A 105 -1.47 -2.40 16.21
CA LEU A 105 -2.88 -2.32 15.78
C LEU A 105 -3.83 -1.91 16.91
N GLY A 106 -3.29 -1.56 18.09
CA GLY A 106 -4.06 -1.27 19.30
C GLY A 106 -4.00 -2.41 20.30
N ASN A 107 -4.88 -2.35 21.31
CA ASN A 107 -4.80 -3.24 22.46
C ASN A 107 -5.56 -4.54 22.18
N PHE A 108 -4.85 -5.66 22.30
CA PHE A 108 -5.41 -6.99 22.14
C PHE A 108 -5.97 -7.49 23.48
N PRO A 109 -7.22 -7.97 23.55
CA PRO A 109 -7.71 -8.67 24.73
C PRO A 109 -6.89 -9.93 24.99
N MET A 110 -6.77 -10.31 26.26
CA MET A 110 -6.15 -11.58 26.63
C MET A 110 -7.18 -12.55 27.17
N ILE A 111 -7.13 -13.79 26.71
CA ILE A 111 -7.80 -14.90 27.40
C ILE A 111 -6.81 -15.58 28.34
N TYR A 112 -7.32 -16.36 29.28
CA TYR A 112 -6.48 -17.16 30.16
C TYR A 112 -7.11 -18.50 30.49
N TRP A 113 -6.26 -19.45 30.87
CA TRP A 113 -6.65 -20.74 31.43
C TRP A 113 -5.72 -21.10 32.59
N LYS A 114 -6.17 -22.07 33.39
CA LYS A 114 -5.37 -22.63 34.49
C LYS A 114 -5.04 -24.07 34.19
N ILE A 115 -3.81 -24.47 34.50
CA ILE A 115 -3.35 -25.86 34.41
C ILE A 115 -2.88 -26.24 35.81
N SER A 116 -3.49 -27.28 36.37
CA SER A 116 -3.09 -27.90 37.64
C SER A 116 -2.51 -29.28 37.35
N ASN A 117 -1.64 -29.79 38.23
CA ASN A 117 -0.93 -31.06 38.04
C ASN A 117 -0.14 -31.09 36.72
N ILE A 118 0.64 -30.04 36.49
CA ILE A 118 1.31 -29.79 35.21
C ILE A 118 2.33 -30.90 34.92
N PRO A 119 2.25 -31.58 33.77
CA PRO A 119 3.25 -32.56 33.36
C PRO A 119 4.65 -31.96 33.23
N LYS A 120 5.69 -32.80 33.30
CA LYS A 120 7.09 -32.36 33.06
C LYS A 120 7.27 -31.74 31.69
N GLU A 121 6.59 -32.25 30.68
CA GLU A 121 6.55 -31.70 29.33
C GLU A 121 5.10 -31.71 28.87
N PHE A 122 4.65 -30.63 28.26
CA PHE A 122 3.28 -30.51 27.77
C PHE A 122 3.20 -29.55 26.60
N THR A 123 2.13 -29.69 25.84
CA THR A 123 1.82 -28.87 24.68
C THR A 123 0.52 -28.12 24.91
N VAL A 124 0.54 -26.84 24.53
CA VAL A 124 -0.69 -26.05 24.44
C VAL A 124 -0.94 -25.76 22.97
N LYS A 125 -2.16 -26.00 22.51
CA LYS A 125 -2.60 -25.61 21.17
C LYS A 125 -3.72 -24.60 21.30
N VAL A 126 -3.57 -23.45 20.65
CA VAL A 126 -4.61 -22.42 20.55
C VAL A 126 -5.03 -22.29 19.10
N LYS A 127 -6.33 -22.43 18.84
CA LYS A 127 -6.93 -22.24 17.54
C LYS A 127 -7.96 -21.13 17.62
N TYR A 128 -7.89 -20.16 16.73
CA TYR A 128 -8.90 -19.10 16.65
C TYR A 128 -9.12 -18.65 15.20
N ARG A 129 -10.33 -18.14 14.94
CA ARG A 129 -10.76 -17.69 13.60
C ARG A 129 -11.52 -16.37 13.70
N TYR A 130 -11.27 -15.46 12.77
CA TYR A 130 -11.89 -14.14 12.73
C TYR A 130 -11.93 -13.55 11.32
N SER A 131 -12.86 -12.64 11.09
CA SER A 131 -12.93 -11.84 9.85
C SER A 131 -12.19 -10.52 10.03
N ILE A 132 -11.52 -10.08 8.97
CA ILE A 132 -10.93 -8.75 8.87
C ILE A 132 -11.45 -8.04 7.62
N PHE A 133 -11.66 -6.74 7.75
CA PHE A 133 -12.11 -5.90 6.65
C PHE A 133 -10.96 -5.05 6.11
N LYS A 134 -11.06 -4.71 4.84
CA LYS A 134 -10.06 -3.92 4.14
C LYS A 134 -9.98 -2.51 4.70
N HIS A 135 -8.76 -2.05 5.00
CA HIS A 135 -8.45 -0.66 5.31
C HIS A 135 -7.78 0.03 4.10
N LYS A 136 -7.51 1.34 4.21
CA LYS A 136 -6.89 2.15 3.13
C LYS A 136 -5.61 1.52 2.54
N ASP A 137 -4.81 0.86 3.37
CA ASP A 137 -3.52 0.29 3.00
C ASP A 137 -3.57 -1.25 2.80
N GLY A 138 -4.77 -1.83 2.75
CA GLY A 138 -5.00 -3.27 2.65
C GLY A 138 -5.54 -3.90 3.94
N TYR A 139 -5.47 -5.22 3.99
CA TYR A 139 -5.86 -6.04 5.13
C TYR A 139 -4.68 -6.19 6.08
N ARG A 140 -4.87 -5.85 7.36
CA ARG A 140 -3.81 -5.91 8.37
C ARG A 140 -4.09 -7.05 9.34
N ILE A 141 -3.10 -7.89 9.54
CA ILE A 141 -3.11 -9.04 10.45
C ILE A 141 -1.90 -8.88 11.35
N LEU A 142 -2.10 -9.00 12.66
CA LEU A 142 -1.01 -9.02 13.62
C LEU A 142 -1.13 -10.26 14.49
N TYR A 143 -0.04 -11.03 14.55
CA TYR A 143 0.13 -12.14 15.46
C TYR A 143 1.09 -11.74 16.58
N ALA A 144 0.59 -11.76 17.81
CA ALA A 144 1.30 -11.28 19.00
C ALA A 144 2.34 -12.31 19.47
N MET A 145 3.50 -12.35 18.81
CA MET A 145 4.63 -13.24 19.13
C MET A 145 5.42 -12.79 20.34
N ALA A 146 5.42 -11.48 20.62
CA ALA A 146 6.29 -10.93 21.65
C ALA A 146 5.71 -11.02 23.07
N THR A 147 4.97 -12.10 23.35
CA THR A 147 4.51 -12.44 24.71
C THR A 147 5.68 -12.64 25.68
N GLY A 148 6.88 -12.89 25.16
CA GLY A 148 8.15 -12.84 25.88
C GLY A 148 8.42 -11.54 26.66
N ARG A 149 7.78 -10.43 26.28
CA ARG A 149 7.83 -9.15 27.02
C ARG A 149 7.20 -9.25 28.42
N PHE A 150 6.24 -10.16 28.61
CA PHE A 150 5.50 -10.34 29.87
C PHE A 150 6.10 -11.43 30.76
N LEU A 151 7.18 -12.05 30.29
CA LEU A 151 7.90 -13.15 30.95
C LEU A 151 9.00 -12.65 31.89
N ASN A 152 8.86 -11.45 32.46
CA ASN A 152 9.75 -10.94 33.51
C ASN A 152 9.77 -12.00 34.65
N ASN A 153 10.93 -12.65 34.84
CA ASN A 153 11.21 -13.73 35.80
C ASN A 153 10.99 -15.19 35.35
N THR A 154 10.70 -15.47 34.06
CA THR A 154 10.80 -16.85 33.54
C THR A 154 12.07 -17.03 32.72
N TYR A 155 12.80 -18.11 33.01
CA TYR A 155 14.07 -18.42 32.37
C TYR A 155 13.80 -19.17 31.06
N GLY A 156 13.71 -18.43 29.96
CA GLY A 156 13.65 -19.03 28.62
C GLY A 156 15.05 -19.23 28.07
N LYS A 157 15.56 -20.47 27.95
CA LYS A 157 16.90 -20.72 27.37
C LYS A 157 17.05 -20.03 26.01
N GLN A 158 16.15 -20.34 25.09
CA GLN A 158 15.94 -19.68 23.81
C GLN A 158 14.58 -20.19 23.30
N CYS A 159 13.77 -19.31 22.71
CA CYS A 159 12.52 -19.71 22.04
C CYS A 159 12.69 -19.56 20.53
N ILE A 160 12.26 -20.58 19.78
CA ILE A 160 12.24 -20.57 18.32
C ILE A 160 10.80 -20.58 17.84
N ALA A 161 10.41 -19.58 17.06
CA ALA A 161 9.14 -19.55 16.35
C ALA A 161 9.32 -20.01 14.91
N GLU A 162 8.46 -20.91 14.46
CA GLU A 162 8.29 -21.27 13.05
C GLU A 162 6.87 -20.90 12.61
N VAL A 163 6.76 -19.99 11.63
CA VAL A 163 5.47 -19.52 11.09
C VAL A 163 5.30 -19.98 9.65
N LYS A 164 4.18 -20.67 9.41
CA LYS A 164 3.74 -21.12 8.09
C LYS A 164 2.46 -20.40 7.71
N PHE A 165 2.25 -20.25 6.42
CA PHE A 165 1.09 -19.58 5.87
C PHE A 165 0.29 -20.52 4.98
N ASN A 166 -1.02 -20.33 4.98
CA ASN A 166 -1.92 -20.96 4.01
C ASN A 166 -2.89 -19.93 3.45
N ILE A 167 -2.57 -19.37 2.30
CA ILE A 167 -3.39 -18.43 1.56
C ILE A 167 -4.23 -19.16 0.51
N THR A 168 -5.52 -18.83 0.48
CA THR A 168 -6.50 -19.40 -0.47
C THR A 168 -7.36 -18.30 -1.07
N GLY A 169 -7.61 -18.39 -2.37
CA GLY A 169 -8.46 -17.45 -3.11
C GLY A 169 -7.85 -16.06 -3.38
N ALA A 170 -6.60 -15.81 -2.99
CA ALA A 170 -5.93 -14.54 -3.28
C ALA A 170 -5.56 -14.42 -4.77
N PRO A 171 -5.92 -13.31 -5.46
CA PRO A 171 -5.48 -13.03 -6.82
C PRO A 171 -3.96 -12.96 -6.95
N ASN A 172 -3.43 -13.32 -8.13
CA ASN A 172 -1.99 -13.19 -8.45
C ASN A 172 -1.47 -11.75 -8.35
N SER A 173 -2.35 -10.76 -8.47
CA SER A 173 -2.02 -9.35 -8.31
C SER A 173 -1.92 -8.91 -6.84
N TRP A 174 -2.20 -9.75 -5.86
CA TRP A 174 -2.07 -9.34 -4.47
C TRP A 174 -0.63 -9.51 -3.99
N ILE A 175 -0.17 -8.58 -3.16
CA ILE A 175 1.12 -8.65 -2.47
C ILE A 175 0.86 -8.86 -0.99
N ALA A 176 1.68 -9.71 -0.38
CA ALA A 176 1.81 -9.85 1.05
C ALA A 176 3.12 -9.19 1.49
N ARG A 177 2.99 -8.22 2.38
CA ARG A 177 4.09 -7.63 3.12
C ARG A 177 4.11 -8.24 4.51
N VAL A 178 5.20 -8.88 4.88
CA VAL A 178 5.35 -9.56 6.16
C VAL A 178 6.54 -8.98 6.89
N ALA A 179 6.34 -8.56 8.14
CA ALA A 179 7.37 -7.87 8.91
C ALA A 179 7.35 -8.25 10.39
N PHE A 180 8.54 -8.31 10.99
CA PHE A 180 8.67 -8.35 12.45
C PHE A 180 8.69 -6.93 12.98
N VAL A 181 7.73 -6.59 13.82
CA VAL A 181 7.48 -5.21 14.27
C VAL A 181 7.77 -5.03 15.78
N PRO A 182 8.34 -3.89 16.17
CA PRO A 182 8.61 -3.59 17.58
C PRO A 182 7.32 -3.31 18.37
N PRO A 183 7.38 -3.35 19.72
CA PRO A 183 6.28 -2.85 20.54
C PRO A 183 6.00 -1.37 20.25
N PRO A 184 4.78 -0.88 20.52
CA PRO A 184 4.44 0.53 20.35
C PRO A 184 5.40 1.50 21.05
N SER A 185 5.93 1.12 22.21
CA SER A 185 6.89 1.92 23.00
C SER A 185 8.24 2.14 22.32
N GLU A 186 8.63 1.28 21.37
CA GLU A 186 9.92 1.31 20.66
C GLU A 186 9.81 1.83 19.23
N ALA A 187 8.62 2.20 18.75
CA ALA A 187 8.33 2.48 17.34
C ALA A 187 8.99 3.76 16.75
N PHE A 188 9.99 4.36 17.40
CA PHE A 188 10.70 5.52 16.88
C PHE A 188 11.83 5.12 15.91
N ARG A 189 11.83 5.76 14.73
CA ARG A 189 12.82 5.71 13.62
C ARG A 189 12.77 4.52 12.66
N ALA A 190 12.43 3.31 13.09
CA ALA A 190 12.20 2.17 12.18
C ALA A 190 10.90 1.44 12.53
N LYS A 191 10.01 1.24 11.55
CA LYS A 191 8.69 0.60 11.77
C LYS A 191 8.76 -0.92 11.90
N TYR A 192 9.90 -1.53 11.58
CA TYR A 192 10.11 -2.97 11.50
C TYR A 192 11.60 -3.31 11.63
N GLU A 193 11.92 -4.50 12.16
CA GLU A 193 13.28 -5.06 12.22
C GLU A 193 13.68 -5.71 10.89
N SER A 194 12.72 -6.42 10.28
CA SER A 194 12.86 -7.03 8.96
C SER A 194 11.49 -7.04 8.28
N GLU A 195 11.50 -6.85 6.96
CA GLU A 195 10.31 -6.77 6.11
C GLU A 195 10.59 -7.53 4.82
N MET A 196 9.59 -8.26 4.35
CA MET A 196 9.59 -8.97 3.09
C MET A 196 8.31 -8.64 2.35
N GLU A 197 8.42 -8.29 1.06
CA GLU A 197 7.28 -8.18 0.16
C GLU A 197 7.35 -9.27 -0.90
N ILE A 198 6.26 -10.03 -1.05
CA ILE A 198 6.14 -11.09 -2.04
C ILE A 198 4.73 -11.14 -2.62
N PRO A 199 4.54 -11.71 -3.82
CA PRO A 199 3.22 -12.12 -4.28
C PRO A 199 2.51 -12.94 -3.21
N ALA A 200 1.28 -12.55 -2.89
CA ALA A 200 0.51 -13.17 -1.81
C ALA A 200 0.37 -14.68 -2.03
N THR A 201 0.21 -15.12 -3.29
CA THR A 201 0.13 -16.53 -3.69
C THR A 201 1.40 -17.33 -3.41
N LEU A 202 2.56 -16.69 -3.30
CA LEU A 202 3.83 -17.36 -2.96
C LEU A 202 4.04 -17.51 -1.46
N LEU A 203 3.22 -16.86 -0.62
CA LEU A 203 3.35 -16.92 0.83
C LEU A 203 3.20 -18.36 1.38
N ASN A 204 2.48 -19.24 0.68
CA ASN A 204 2.35 -20.67 1.00
C ASN A 204 3.67 -21.44 1.02
N TYR A 205 4.68 -20.95 0.30
CA TYR A 205 5.99 -21.59 0.21
C TYR A 205 7.01 -20.97 1.16
N VAL A 206 6.61 -19.97 1.94
CA VAL A 206 7.48 -19.29 2.91
C VAL A 206 7.31 -19.90 4.29
N ILE A 207 8.43 -20.19 4.93
CA ILE A 207 8.51 -20.53 6.34
C ILE A 207 9.35 -19.44 7.02
N LEU A 208 8.73 -18.66 7.90
CA LEU A 208 9.46 -17.68 8.69
C LEU A 208 9.95 -18.33 9.98
N ARG A 209 11.23 -18.13 10.28
CA ARG A 209 11.84 -18.60 11.52
C ARG A 209 12.43 -17.42 12.27
N LYS A 210 12.08 -17.29 13.55
CA LYS A 210 12.67 -16.29 14.44
C LYS A 210 13.11 -16.95 15.73
N ALA A 211 14.38 -16.75 16.08
CA ALA A 211 14.89 -17.11 17.39
C ALA A 211 14.92 -15.87 18.29
N SER A 212 14.61 -16.07 19.57
CA SER A 212 14.90 -15.08 20.60
C SER A 212 16.39 -15.05 20.94
N ARG A 213 16.81 -13.99 21.65
CA ARG A 213 18.13 -13.97 22.27
C ARG A 213 18.16 -14.99 23.42
N PRO A 214 19.34 -15.55 23.76
CA PRO A 214 19.47 -16.41 24.93
C PRO A 214 18.91 -15.73 26.17
N PHE A 215 18.15 -16.48 26.99
CA PHE A 215 17.57 -15.99 28.24
C PHE A 215 16.51 -14.90 28.08
N LYS A 216 15.97 -14.72 26.87
CA LYS A 216 14.87 -13.80 26.57
C LYS A 216 13.79 -14.49 25.74
N GLY A 217 12.54 -14.06 25.92
CA GLY A 217 11.48 -14.42 24.98
C GLY A 217 11.58 -13.60 23.69
N LEU A 218 10.67 -13.86 22.75
CA LEU A 218 10.53 -13.03 21.55
C LEU A 218 10.04 -11.63 21.92
N ASP A 219 10.55 -10.63 21.21
CA ASP A 219 10.36 -9.20 21.49
C ASP A 219 9.74 -8.43 20.31
N ARG A 220 9.47 -9.11 19.19
CA ARG A 220 8.79 -8.57 18.01
C ARG A 220 7.51 -9.34 17.71
N ASP A 221 6.46 -8.62 17.32
CA ASP A 221 5.22 -9.20 16.82
C ASP A 221 5.33 -9.43 15.31
N LEU A 222 4.49 -10.28 14.75
CA LEU A 222 4.43 -10.52 13.31
C LEU A 222 3.29 -9.73 12.69
N MET A 223 3.62 -8.78 11.82
CA MET A 223 2.66 -8.04 11.00
C MET A 223 2.59 -8.65 9.61
N ILE A 224 1.39 -8.88 9.11
CA ILE A 224 1.12 -9.28 7.73
C ILE A 224 0.13 -8.27 7.16
N ILE A 225 0.51 -7.62 6.08
CA ILE A 225 -0.34 -6.70 5.33
C ILE A 225 -0.55 -7.27 3.95
N ILE A 226 -1.80 -7.57 3.58
CA ILE A 226 -2.16 -8.03 2.25
C ILE A 226 -2.86 -6.90 1.53
N PHE A 227 -2.39 -6.56 0.34
CA PHE A 227 -3.00 -5.51 -0.46
C PHE A 227 -2.97 -5.86 -1.95
N PRO A 228 -3.97 -5.39 -2.71
CA PRO A 228 -3.92 -5.51 -4.16
C PRO A 228 -2.75 -4.67 -4.70
N SER A 229 -1.80 -5.33 -5.35
CA SER A 229 -0.75 -4.73 -6.18
C SER A 229 -1.05 -5.06 -7.64
N GLY A 230 -2.01 -4.34 -8.20
CA GLY A 230 -2.15 -4.31 -9.65
C GLY A 230 -1.41 -3.08 -10.15
N GLU A 231 -0.31 -3.27 -10.89
CA GLU A 231 0.06 -2.25 -11.86
C GLU A 231 -1.15 -2.06 -12.79
N ARG A 232 -1.75 -0.89 -12.73
CA ARG A 232 -2.96 -0.60 -13.48
C ARG A 232 -3.01 0.86 -13.81
N TRP A 233 -3.78 1.16 -14.85
CA TRP A 233 -4.18 2.52 -15.14
C TRP A 233 -5.33 2.89 -14.20
N VAL A 234 -5.12 3.91 -13.36
CA VAL A 234 -6.17 4.52 -12.54
C VAL A 234 -6.55 5.87 -13.13
N ARG A 235 -7.83 6.27 -13.03
CA ARG A 235 -8.27 7.59 -13.49
C ARG A 235 -7.56 8.66 -12.66
N TYR A 236 -6.98 9.65 -13.34
CA TYR A 236 -6.25 10.75 -12.69
C TYR A 236 -6.99 12.07 -12.89
N ALA A 237 -7.15 12.83 -11.81
CA ALA A 237 -7.64 14.19 -11.84
C ALA A 237 -6.46 15.14 -11.62
N PRO A 238 -6.01 15.88 -12.65
CA PRO A 238 -4.89 16.80 -12.49
C PRO A 238 -5.18 17.90 -11.47
N LYS A 239 -4.12 18.45 -10.86
CA LYS A 239 -4.20 19.53 -9.88
C LYS A 239 -4.04 20.90 -10.56
N LYS A 240 -4.43 21.96 -9.85
CA LYS A 240 -4.20 23.34 -10.29
C LYS A 240 -2.70 23.56 -10.54
N GLY A 241 -2.35 24.05 -11.73
CA GLY A 241 -0.96 24.24 -12.17
C GLY A 241 -0.35 23.07 -12.93
N GLU A 242 -0.99 21.90 -12.98
CA GLU A 242 -0.55 20.78 -13.84
C GLU A 242 -1.14 20.84 -15.25
N ILE A 243 -2.06 21.78 -15.50
CA ILE A 243 -2.71 21.99 -16.79
C ILE A 243 -2.61 23.46 -17.19
N GLU A 244 -2.24 23.68 -18.44
CA GLU A 244 -2.32 24.97 -19.14
C GLU A 244 -3.18 24.81 -20.39
N LEU A 245 -4.12 25.73 -20.59
CA LEU A 245 -4.93 25.82 -21.80
C LEU A 245 -4.54 27.07 -22.58
N THR A 246 -4.33 26.90 -23.89
CA THR A 246 -4.16 28.02 -24.83
C THR A 246 -5.13 27.85 -25.99
N LEU A 247 -5.84 28.93 -26.31
CA LEU A 247 -6.80 28.99 -27.41
C LEU A 247 -6.25 29.91 -28.50
N ASN A 248 -5.96 29.34 -29.66
CA ASN A 248 -5.49 30.10 -30.82
C ASN A 248 -6.61 30.19 -31.85
N THR A 249 -7.08 31.41 -32.13
CA THR A 249 -8.09 31.66 -33.16
C THR A 249 -7.44 32.12 -34.45
N PHE A 250 -7.97 31.64 -35.58
CA PHE A 250 -7.49 31.98 -36.92
C PHE A 250 -8.60 32.65 -37.71
N ASN A 251 -8.22 33.58 -38.60
CA ASN A 251 -9.15 34.37 -39.41
C ASN A 251 -10.02 33.54 -40.40
N ASN A 252 -9.72 32.25 -40.56
CA ASN A 252 -10.50 31.31 -41.38
C ASN A 252 -11.60 30.58 -40.59
N GLY A 253 -11.95 31.07 -39.39
CA GLY A 253 -12.94 30.42 -38.53
C GLY A 253 -12.44 29.09 -37.93
N THR A 254 -11.13 28.96 -37.73
CA THR A 254 -10.54 27.81 -37.02
C THR A 254 -10.15 28.21 -35.60
N LEU A 255 -10.48 27.35 -34.64
CA LEU A 255 -9.90 27.38 -33.30
C LEU A 255 -8.93 26.21 -33.16
N GLU A 256 -7.73 26.46 -32.65
CA GLU A 256 -6.83 25.43 -32.13
C GLU A 256 -6.76 25.52 -30.60
N ALA A 257 -7.25 24.48 -29.94
CA ALA A 257 -7.09 24.31 -28.50
C ALA A 257 -5.82 23.50 -28.24
N VAL A 258 -4.90 24.09 -27.47
CA VAL A 258 -3.65 23.46 -27.02
C VAL A 258 -3.75 23.25 -25.51
N VAL A 259 -3.83 21.99 -25.10
CA VAL A 259 -3.87 21.60 -23.68
C VAL A 259 -2.53 20.97 -23.34
N ARG A 260 -1.79 21.61 -22.43
CA ARG A 260 -0.49 21.13 -21.97
C ARG A 260 -0.62 20.60 -20.55
N PHE A 261 -0.19 19.37 -20.35
CA PHE A 261 -0.12 18.69 -19.07
C PHE A 261 1.33 18.60 -18.61
N VAL A 262 1.57 18.88 -17.33
CA VAL A 262 2.87 18.70 -16.67
C VAL A 262 2.70 17.63 -15.60
N PHE A 263 3.25 16.44 -15.85
CA PHE A 263 3.14 15.29 -14.96
C PHE A 263 4.45 15.04 -14.21
N ARG A 264 4.34 14.54 -12.99
CA ARG A 264 5.47 14.22 -12.10
C ARG A 264 6.36 13.04 -12.55
N HIS A 265 5.90 12.21 -13.48
CA HIS A 265 6.64 11.08 -14.06
C HIS A 265 6.08 10.70 -15.44
N SER A 266 6.71 9.74 -16.13
CA SER A 266 6.31 9.31 -17.48
C SER A 266 5.03 8.45 -17.55
N GLY A 267 4.64 7.84 -16.43
CA GLY A 267 3.49 6.93 -16.28
C GLY A 267 2.10 7.60 -16.36
N PHE A 268 1.86 8.49 -17.32
CA PHE A 268 0.54 9.09 -17.56
C PHE A 268 0.10 8.91 -19.01
N LYS A 269 -1.20 8.69 -19.20
CA LYS A 269 -1.84 8.57 -20.51
C LYS A 269 -2.94 9.62 -20.63
N VAL A 270 -3.02 10.28 -21.78
CA VAL A 270 -4.03 11.29 -22.10
C VAL A 270 -4.60 10.96 -23.47
N ASP A 271 -5.91 10.72 -23.53
CA ASP A 271 -6.62 10.42 -24.79
C ASP A 271 -7.70 11.46 -25.04
N VAL A 272 -7.94 11.79 -26.31
CA VAL A 272 -9.08 12.62 -26.72
C VAL A 272 -10.31 11.72 -26.84
N VAL A 273 -11.30 11.94 -25.99
CA VAL A 273 -12.56 11.20 -25.98
C VAL A 273 -13.53 11.82 -26.99
N LYS A 274 -13.71 13.15 -26.91
CA LYS A 274 -14.69 13.86 -27.73
C LYS A 274 -14.22 15.28 -28.03
N GLY A 275 -14.52 15.78 -29.23
CA GLY A 275 -14.29 17.17 -29.60
C GLY A 275 -15.41 17.63 -30.51
N LEU A 276 -16.28 18.51 -30.01
CA LEU A 276 -17.49 18.93 -30.71
C LEU A 276 -17.82 20.40 -30.51
N VAL A 277 -18.73 20.90 -31.33
CA VAL A 277 -19.29 22.25 -31.24
C VAL A 277 -20.80 22.12 -31.09
N GLU A 278 -21.34 22.63 -29.99
CA GLU A 278 -22.77 22.60 -29.64
C GLU A 278 -23.24 24.04 -29.40
N GLY A 279 -23.86 24.64 -30.42
CA GLY A 279 -24.27 26.04 -30.37
C GLY A 279 -23.06 26.97 -30.22
N THR A 280 -23.00 27.68 -29.08
CA THR A 280 -21.89 28.56 -28.70
C THR A 280 -20.82 27.87 -27.84
N ASN A 281 -20.98 26.59 -27.52
CA ASN A 281 -20.02 25.83 -26.73
C ASN A 281 -19.10 25.00 -27.62
N VAL A 282 -17.79 25.12 -27.40
CA VAL A 282 -16.79 24.22 -27.97
C VAL A 282 -16.29 23.31 -26.87
N ILE A 283 -16.58 22.02 -26.97
CA ILE A 283 -16.32 21.04 -25.91
C ILE A 283 -15.16 20.14 -26.34
N LEU A 284 -14.12 20.08 -25.52
CA LEU A 284 -13.04 19.10 -25.62
C LEU A 284 -13.08 18.20 -24.39
N GLU A 285 -13.31 16.92 -24.61
CA GLU A 285 -13.34 15.89 -23.57
C GLU A 285 -12.11 14.99 -23.69
N LEU A 286 -11.38 14.87 -22.59
CA LEU A 286 -10.16 14.08 -22.47
C LEU A 286 -10.33 13.02 -21.38
N SER A 287 -9.67 11.87 -21.55
CA SER A 287 -9.47 10.92 -20.46
C SER A 287 -8.01 10.93 -20.03
N VAL A 288 -7.78 11.03 -18.72
CA VAL A 288 -6.44 11.09 -18.14
C VAL A 288 -6.27 9.95 -17.14
N TRP A 289 -5.20 9.19 -17.32
CA TRP A 289 -4.91 7.98 -16.54
C TRP A 289 -3.48 8.03 -16.01
N GLU A 290 -3.27 7.46 -14.83
CA GLU A 290 -1.97 7.30 -14.18
C GLU A 290 -1.65 5.81 -14.04
N TRP A 291 -0.42 5.43 -14.36
CA TRP A 291 0.12 4.09 -14.15
C TRP A 291 0.60 3.93 -12.71
N THR A 292 0.12 2.90 -12.01
CA THR A 292 0.52 2.63 -10.61
C THR A 292 1.78 1.79 -10.48
N GLY A 293 2.34 1.27 -11.58
CA GLY A 293 3.60 0.52 -11.60
C GLY A 293 4.84 1.41 -11.81
N PRO A 294 6.02 0.79 -12.00
CA PRO A 294 7.26 1.52 -12.26
C PRO A 294 7.15 2.46 -13.46
N ALA A 295 7.62 3.69 -13.29
CA ALA A 295 7.69 4.71 -14.33
C ALA A 295 9.01 5.49 -14.21
N LEU A 296 9.46 6.09 -15.30
CA LEU A 296 10.64 6.94 -15.28
C LEU A 296 10.34 8.18 -14.42
N GLN A 297 11.19 8.43 -13.41
CA GLN A 297 11.06 9.53 -12.46
C GLN A 297 11.52 10.86 -13.06
N VAL A 298 10.93 11.23 -14.20
CA VAL A 298 11.22 12.46 -14.92
C VAL A 298 9.93 13.25 -15.14
N ILE A 299 9.98 14.55 -14.86
CA ILE A 299 8.85 15.44 -15.15
C ILE A 299 8.55 15.34 -16.64
N THR A 300 7.33 14.94 -16.98
CA THR A 300 6.91 14.63 -18.34
C THR A 300 5.84 15.61 -18.78
N VAL A 301 6.08 16.29 -19.89
CA VAL A 301 5.12 17.21 -20.50
C VAL A 301 4.39 16.49 -21.63
N LYS A 302 3.05 16.53 -21.62
CA LYS A 302 2.22 16.02 -22.72
C LYS A 302 1.36 17.15 -23.27
N THR A 303 1.32 17.29 -24.59
CA THR A 303 0.55 18.36 -25.25
C THR A 303 -0.47 17.75 -26.19
N ILE A 304 -1.74 18.06 -25.96
CA ILE A 304 -2.85 17.72 -26.85
C ILE A 304 -3.18 18.96 -27.67
N ARG A 305 -3.25 18.79 -29.00
CA ARG A 305 -3.68 19.85 -29.93
C ARG A 305 -4.93 19.37 -30.65
N LYS A 306 -6.02 20.14 -30.53
CA LYS A 306 -7.27 19.86 -31.26
C LYS A 306 -7.71 21.10 -32.03
N ARG A 307 -7.99 20.90 -33.32
CA ARG A 307 -8.56 21.93 -34.19
C ARG A 307 -10.05 21.74 -34.37
N PHE A 308 -10.76 22.85 -34.34
CA PHE A 308 -12.18 22.99 -34.63
C PHE A 308 -12.31 23.94 -35.81
N HIS A 309 -12.85 23.46 -36.91
CA HIS A 309 -12.93 24.19 -38.17
C HIS A 309 -14.34 24.72 -38.42
N LYS A 310 -14.45 25.70 -39.32
CA LYS A 310 -15.72 26.24 -39.82
C LYS A 310 -16.60 26.83 -38.71
N LEU A 311 -15.99 27.39 -37.67
CA LEU A 311 -16.70 28.18 -36.67
C LEU A 311 -17.17 29.49 -37.32
N LYS A 312 -18.44 29.83 -37.08
CA LYS A 312 -19.00 31.11 -37.55
C LYS A 312 -18.40 32.25 -36.73
N PRO A 313 -18.34 33.47 -37.27
CA PRO A 313 -17.98 34.64 -36.48
C PRO A 313 -18.91 34.81 -35.27
N GLY A 314 -18.34 35.09 -34.10
CA GLY A 314 -19.10 35.26 -32.86
C GLY A 314 -18.32 34.88 -31.60
N ARG A 315 -18.99 35.03 -30.45
CA ARG A 315 -18.47 34.66 -29.13
C ARG A 315 -18.82 33.22 -28.79
N TYR A 316 -17.85 32.50 -28.27
CA TYR A 316 -17.95 31.10 -27.90
C TYR A 316 -17.39 30.89 -26.50
N ASN A 317 -17.85 29.82 -25.85
CA ASN A 317 -17.28 29.34 -24.61
C ASN A 317 -16.59 27.99 -24.87
N PHE A 318 -15.31 27.91 -24.54
CA PHE A 318 -14.56 26.66 -24.59
C PHE A 318 -14.69 25.92 -23.26
N LEU A 319 -15.10 24.66 -23.30
CA LEU A 319 -15.25 23.81 -22.13
C LEU A 319 -14.29 22.62 -22.21
N LEU A 320 -13.35 22.56 -21.27
CA LEU A 320 -12.46 21.42 -21.09
C LEU A 320 -13.07 20.44 -20.07
N ARG A 321 -13.37 19.23 -20.52
CA ARG A 321 -13.80 18.12 -19.66
C ARG A 321 -12.68 17.08 -19.52
N ILE A 322 -12.40 16.66 -18.30
CA ILE A 322 -11.44 15.60 -18.02
C ILE A 322 -12.14 14.53 -17.19
N ASN A 323 -12.13 13.28 -17.66
CA ASN A 323 -12.77 12.14 -16.99
C ASN A 323 -14.23 12.46 -16.59
N GLU A 324 -15.01 12.95 -17.55
CA GLU A 324 -16.44 13.30 -17.40
C GLU A 324 -16.72 14.50 -16.46
N ARG A 325 -15.69 15.21 -15.95
CA ARG A 325 -15.85 16.40 -15.10
C ARG A 325 -15.46 17.68 -15.83
N ASN A 326 -16.23 18.74 -15.66
CA ASN A 326 -15.88 20.08 -16.13
C ASN A 326 -14.65 20.57 -15.36
N TYR A 327 -13.57 20.87 -16.08
CA TYR A 327 -12.29 21.23 -15.48
C TYR A 327 -12.02 22.73 -15.62
N MET A 328 -12.22 23.29 -16.83
CA MET A 328 -12.07 24.72 -17.09
C MET A 328 -13.07 25.18 -18.16
N SER A 329 -13.39 26.47 -18.09
CA SER A 329 -14.20 27.18 -19.09
C SER A 329 -13.47 28.47 -19.47
N GLN A 330 -13.41 28.81 -20.76
CA GLN A 330 -12.79 30.03 -21.23
C GLN A 330 -13.53 30.60 -22.44
N GLU A 331 -13.93 31.87 -22.35
CA GLU A 331 -14.55 32.57 -23.47
C GLU A 331 -13.51 32.96 -24.53
N PHE A 332 -13.91 32.91 -25.79
CA PHE A 332 -13.11 33.37 -26.91
C PHE A 332 -14.00 33.89 -28.05
N GLU A 333 -13.40 34.64 -28.96
CA GLU A 333 -14.11 35.24 -30.10
C GLU A 333 -13.47 34.79 -31.42
N ILE A 334 -14.32 34.34 -32.35
CA ILE A 334 -13.95 34.11 -33.74
C ILE A 334 -14.27 35.39 -34.52
N LYS A 335 -13.22 36.08 -34.95
CA LYS A 335 -13.37 37.27 -35.80
C LYS A 335 -13.80 36.83 -37.20
N GLY A 336 -14.82 37.49 -37.73
CA GLY A 336 -15.16 37.38 -39.13
C GLY A 336 -14.10 38.06 -40.00
N SER A 337 -13.90 37.55 -41.21
CA SER A 337 -13.25 38.33 -42.24
C SER A 337 -14.14 39.54 -42.53
N SER A 338 -13.81 40.71 -41.97
CA SER A 338 -14.38 41.95 -42.46
C SER A 338 -13.98 42.05 -43.92
N LEU A 339 -14.95 41.94 -44.84
CA LEU A 339 -14.75 42.40 -46.20
C LEU A 339 -14.28 43.84 -46.07
N ASP A 340 -13.06 44.09 -46.50
CA ASP A 340 -12.44 45.41 -46.41
C ASP A 340 -13.21 46.33 -47.35
N LEU A 341 -14.26 46.96 -46.82
CA LEU A 341 -15.16 47.88 -47.53
C LEU A 341 -14.36 48.99 -48.21
N THR A 342 -13.16 49.32 -47.70
CA THR A 342 -12.25 50.30 -48.28
C THR A 342 -11.64 49.82 -49.61
N ARG A 343 -11.33 48.53 -49.74
CA ARG A 343 -10.86 47.93 -51.01
C ARG A 343 -11.98 47.82 -52.03
N LEU A 344 -13.19 47.47 -51.59
CA LEU A 344 -14.38 47.44 -52.46
C LEU A 344 -14.73 48.85 -52.95
N SER A 345 -14.69 49.87 -52.08
CA SER A 345 -14.92 51.26 -52.48
C SER A 345 -13.82 51.79 -53.41
N LEU A 346 -12.56 51.38 -53.23
CA LEU A 346 -11.46 51.78 -54.12
C LEU A 346 -11.58 51.12 -55.51
N ILE A 347 -11.97 49.85 -55.58
CA ILE A 347 -12.24 49.15 -56.84
C ILE A 347 -13.44 49.79 -57.56
N LEU A 348 -14.50 50.15 -56.83
CA LEU A 348 -15.66 50.87 -57.39
C LEU A 348 -15.31 52.29 -57.86
N ALA A 349 -14.51 53.04 -57.10
CA ALA A 349 -14.08 54.39 -57.48
C ALA A 349 -13.17 54.38 -58.72
N THR A 350 -12.22 53.45 -58.79
CA THR A 350 -11.32 53.31 -59.95
C THR A 350 -12.05 52.86 -61.21
N SER A 351 -13.05 51.98 -61.09
CA SER A 351 -13.89 51.59 -62.23
C SER A 351 -14.82 52.73 -62.70
N LEU A 352 -15.37 53.55 -61.79
CA LEU A 352 -16.13 54.76 -62.15
C LEU A 352 -15.26 55.81 -62.87
N ILE A 353 -14.02 56.03 -62.42
CA ILE A 353 -13.08 56.95 -63.08
C ILE A 353 -12.72 56.45 -64.49
N ALA A 354 -12.47 55.15 -64.65
CA ALA A 354 -12.18 54.55 -65.96
C ALA A 354 -13.35 54.72 -66.94
N ILE A 355 -14.60 54.54 -66.46
CA ILE A 355 -15.80 54.78 -67.25
C ILE A 355 -15.91 56.26 -67.65
N PHE A 356 -15.63 57.19 -66.73
CA PHE A 356 -15.65 58.62 -67.03
C PHE A 356 -14.61 59.04 -68.08
N ILE A 357 -13.40 58.48 -67.99
CA ILE A 357 -12.34 58.71 -68.98
C ILE A 357 -12.75 58.14 -70.35
N ALA A 358 -13.31 56.93 -70.38
CA ALA A 358 -13.79 56.32 -71.62
C ALA A 358 -14.91 57.16 -72.27
N LEU A 359 -15.89 57.61 -71.49
CA LEU A 359 -16.97 58.49 -71.96
C LEU A 359 -16.44 59.85 -72.45
N TYR A 360 -15.45 60.44 -71.77
CA TYR A 360 -14.81 61.67 -72.21
C TYR A 360 -14.07 61.50 -73.55
N ILE A 361 -13.33 60.40 -73.73
CA ILE A 361 -12.63 60.08 -74.97
C ILE A 361 -13.63 59.88 -76.13
N VAL A 362 -14.74 59.16 -75.89
CA VAL A 362 -15.81 58.97 -76.89
C VAL A 362 -16.46 60.31 -77.26
N ARG A 363 -16.80 61.14 -76.27
CA ARG A 363 -17.38 62.48 -76.50
C ARG A 363 -16.44 63.39 -77.28
N LYS A 364 -15.13 63.38 -76.96
CA LYS A 364 -14.11 64.16 -77.68
C LYS A 364 -13.92 63.70 -79.12
N ARG A 365 -14.10 62.39 -79.41
CA ARG A 365 -14.11 61.86 -80.79
C ARG A 365 -15.36 62.24 -81.58
N TYR A 366 -16.53 62.30 -80.94
CA TYR A 366 -17.77 62.73 -81.59
C TYR A 366 -17.83 64.22 -81.89
N MET A 367 -17.21 65.07 -81.07
CA MET A 367 -17.16 66.54 -81.27
C MET A 367 -16.11 67.01 -82.29
N LYS A 368 -15.35 66.08 -82.91
CA LYS A 368 -14.32 66.36 -83.91
C LYS A 368 -14.70 65.87 -85.32
N ARG A 369 -15.98 65.58 -85.56
CA ARG A 369 -16.54 65.30 -86.89
C ARG A 369 -17.52 66.38 -87.29
#